data_AF-A0A7C5ATW2-F1
#
_entry.id   AF-A0A7C5ATW2-F1
#
_cell.length_a   1.000
_cell.length_b   1.000
_cell.length_c   1.000
_cell.angle_alpha   90.00
_cell.angle_beta   90.00
_cell.angle_gamma   90.00
#
_symmetry.space_group_name_H-M   'P 1'
#
loop_
_entity.id
_entity.type
_entity.pdbx_description
1 polymer ?
#
loop_
_entity_poly.entity_id
_entity_poly.type
_entity_poly.pdbx_seq_one_letter_code
_entity_poly.pdbx_strand_id
1 'polypeptide(L)'
;YSQKDLVERAKAAGVVGYLVKPIQEADLAPAIEVALARFQEFRALEKEVDNLKDQLETRKLVDRAKGILMDTQGLTEAAAFRRIQKMSMNTRKSMKEIAQAIILTYEATSEEGHGGSFTRRSE
;
A
#
# COMPACT_ATOMS: atom_id res chain seq x y z
N TYR A 1 -23.98 -27.20 -24.24
CA TYR A 1 -23.66 -25.88 -23.65
C TYR A 1 -22.89 -26.12 -22.36
N SER A 2 -21.66 -26.59 -22.52
CA SER A 2 -21.17 -27.70 -21.70
C SER A 2 -19.90 -27.30 -20.99
N GLN A 3 -19.99 -27.16 -19.66
CA GLN A 3 -18.90 -27.14 -18.67
C GLN A 3 -17.84 -26.02 -18.79
N LYS A 4 -17.38 -25.66 -19.97
CA LYS A 4 -16.30 -24.68 -20.21
C LYS A 4 -16.67 -23.26 -19.74
N ASP A 5 -17.86 -22.77 -20.10
CA ASP A 5 -18.33 -21.44 -19.66
C ASP A 5 -18.65 -21.38 -18.16
N LEU A 6 -18.93 -22.53 -17.54
CA LEU A 6 -19.14 -22.63 -16.10
C LEU A 6 -17.79 -22.62 -15.38
N VAL A 7 -16.80 -23.34 -15.92
CA VAL A 7 -15.42 -23.37 -15.41
C VAL A 7 -14.75 -22.00 -15.54
N GLU A 8 -14.94 -21.28 -16.65
CA GLU A 8 -14.37 -19.94 -16.81
C GLU A 8 -15.01 -18.91 -15.86
N ARG A 9 -16.33 -18.96 -15.64
CA ARG A 9 -16.98 -18.13 -14.63
C ARG A 9 -16.56 -18.50 -13.20
N ALA A 10 -16.37 -19.78 -12.92
CA ALA A 10 -15.86 -20.26 -11.64
C ALA A 10 -14.42 -19.79 -11.38
N LYS A 11 -13.54 -19.84 -12.40
CA LYS A 11 -12.18 -19.28 -12.32
C LYS A 11 -12.19 -17.78 -12.03
N ALA A 12 -13.04 -17.02 -12.74
CA ALA A 12 -13.18 -15.58 -12.50
C ALA A 12 -13.72 -15.25 -11.09
N ALA A 13 -14.46 -16.18 -10.47
CA ALA A 13 -14.96 -16.07 -9.11
C ALA A 13 -13.97 -16.57 -8.04
N GLY A 14 -12.73 -16.94 -8.42
CA GLY A 14 -11.71 -17.41 -7.47
C GLY A 14 -11.92 -18.84 -6.96
N VAL A 15 -12.62 -19.69 -7.72
CA VAL A 15 -12.85 -21.08 -7.33
C VAL A 15 -11.53 -21.87 -7.33
N VAL A 16 -11.23 -22.47 -6.18
CA VAL A 16 -9.95 -23.16 -5.91
C VAL A 16 -9.95 -24.63 -6.41
N GLY A 17 -11.12 -25.16 -6.80
CA GLY A 17 -11.25 -26.49 -7.39
C GLY A 17 -12.67 -26.82 -7.84
N TYR A 18 -12.81 -27.80 -8.73
CA TYR A 18 -14.11 -28.35 -9.15
C TYR A 18 -14.08 -29.88 -9.09
N LEU A 19 -15.21 -30.49 -8.77
CA LEU A 19 -15.35 -31.95 -8.67
C LEU A 19 -16.28 -32.45 -9.79
N VAL A 20 -15.83 -33.47 -10.53
CA VAL A 20 -16.58 -34.04 -11.67
C VAL A 20 -17.27 -35.33 -11.23
N LYS A 21 -18.51 -35.55 -11.68
CA LYS A 21 -19.30 -36.75 -11.37
C LYS A 21 -18.86 -37.98 -12.18
N PRO A 22 -19.06 -39.21 -11.64
CA PRO A 22 -19.68 -39.53 -10.35
C PRO A 22 -18.71 -39.36 -9.18
N ILE A 23 -19.14 -38.67 -8.12
CA ILE A 23 -18.37 -38.40 -6.91
C ILE A 23 -18.77 -39.43 -5.86
N GLN A 24 -17.81 -40.07 -5.19
CA GLN A 24 -18.09 -40.86 -3.98
C GLN A 24 -17.84 -40.01 -2.73
N GLU A 25 -18.55 -40.28 -1.62
CA GLU A 25 -18.37 -39.53 -0.37
C GLU A 25 -16.90 -39.54 0.12
N ALA A 26 -16.18 -40.63 -0.17
CA ALA A 26 -14.76 -40.77 0.13
C ALA A 26 -13.86 -39.77 -0.62
N ASP A 27 -14.28 -39.26 -1.78
CA ASP A 27 -13.52 -38.31 -2.60
C ASP A 27 -13.70 -36.85 -2.14
N LEU A 28 -14.73 -36.59 -1.33
CA LEU A 28 -15.11 -35.23 -0.94
C LEU A 28 -14.16 -34.62 0.08
N ALA A 29 -13.80 -35.38 1.12
CA ALA A 29 -12.91 -34.90 2.18
C ALA A 29 -11.51 -34.51 1.64
N PRO A 30 -10.83 -35.34 0.83
CA PRO A 30 -9.54 -34.97 0.23
C PRO A 30 -9.64 -33.76 -0.70
N ALA A 31 -10.72 -33.63 -1.47
CA ALA A 31 -10.92 -32.49 -2.36
C ALA A 31 -11.08 -31.17 -1.59
N ILE A 32 -11.82 -31.18 -0.48
CA ILE A 32 -11.99 -30.01 0.40
C ILE A 32 -10.66 -29.65 1.07
N GLU A 33 -9.90 -30.64 1.55
CA GLU A 33 -8.60 -30.41 2.20
C GLU A 33 -7.59 -29.75 1.26
N VAL A 34 -7.49 -30.26 0.03
CA VAL A 34 -6.63 -29.67 -1.01
C VAL A 34 -7.08 -28.25 -1.35
N ALA A 35 -8.38 -28.03 -1.54
CA ALA A 35 -8.91 -26.70 -1.83
C ALA A 35 -8.62 -25.70 -0.69
N LEU A 36 -8.75 -26.13 0.58
CA LEU A 36 -8.45 -25.29 1.74
C LEU A 36 -6.96 -24.95 1.82
N ALA A 37 -6.07 -25.92 1.63
CA ALA A 37 -4.63 -25.70 1.62
C ALA A 37 -4.22 -24.69 0.53
N ARG A 38 -4.74 -24.86 -0.69
CA ARG A 38 -4.51 -23.94 -1.81
C ARG A 38 -5.07 -22.53 -1.54
N PHE A 39 -6.24 -22.43 -0.91
CA PHE A 39 -6.81 -21.14 -0.52
C PHE A 39 -5.92 -20.42 0.51
N GLN A 40 -5.43 -21.13 1.53
CA GLN A 40 -4.55 -20.55 2.55
C GLN A 40 -3.23 -20.03 1.95
N GLU A 41 -2.61 -20.81 1.04
CA GLU A 41 -1.42 -20.37 0.31
C GLU A 41 -1.68 -19.13 -0.52
N PHE A 42 -2.80 -19.09 -1.24
CA PHE A 42 -3.19 -17.94 -2.04
C PHE A 42 -3.37 -16.69 -1.17
N ARG A 43 -4.06 -16.80 -0.03
CA ARG A 43 -4.22 -15.70 0.93
C ARG A 43 -2.90 -15.23 1.52
N ALA A 44 -1.95 -16.14 1.77
CA ALA A 44 -0.62 -15.78 2.24
C ALA A 44 0.15 -14.98 1.18
N LEU A 45 0.09 -15.41 -0.09
CA LEU A 45 0.71 -14.71 -1.20
C LEU A 45 0.08 -13.33 -1.45
N GLU A 46 -1.25 -13.21 -1.41
CA GLU A 46 -1.94 -11.92 -1.51
C GLU A 46 -1.44 -10.95 -0.43
N LYS A 47 -1.36 -11.43 0.82
CA LYS A 47 -0.86 -10.63 1.94
C LYS A 47 0.61 -10.24 1.75
N GLU A 48 1.44 -11.10 1.20
CA GLU A 48 2.84 -10.78 0.90
C GLU A 48 2.95 -9.71 -0.18
N VAL A 49 2.17 -9.82 -1.25
CA VAL A 49 2.10 -8.82 -2.31
C VAL A 49 1.67 -7.46 -1.76
N ASP A 50 0.64 -7.43 -0.91
CA ASP A 50 0.17 -6.19 -0.30
C ASP A 50 1.21 -5.57 0.64
N ASN A 51 1.85 -6.39 1.49
CA ASN A 51 2.94 -5.93 2.35
C ASN A 51 4.11 -5.34 1.54
N LEU A 52 4.50 -5.98 0.43
CA LEU A 52 5.57 -5.49 -0.43
C LEU A 52 5.20 -4.16 -1.10
N LYS A 53 3.96 -4.02 -1.57
CA LYS A 53 3.45 -2.76 -2.11
C LYS A 53 3.51 -1.65 -1.05
N ASP A 54 3.06 -1.93 0.17
CA ASP A 54 3.08 -0.98 1.27
C ASP A 54 4.51 -0.54 1.64
N GLN A 55 5.47 -1.47 1.64
CA GLN A 55 6.88 -1.15 1.86
C GLN A 55 7.46 -0.25 0.77
N LEU A 56 7.14 -0.53 -0.50
CA LEU A 56 7.57 0.30 -1.63
C LEU A 56 6.99 1.72 -1.56
N GLU A 57 5.69 1.84 -1.26
CA GLU A 57 5.06 3.15 -1.05
C GLU A 57 5.70 3.91 0.10
N THR A 58 5.92 3.23 1.23
CA THR A 58 6.57 3.84 2.40
C THR A 58 7.94 4.37 2.05
N ARG A 59 8.74 3.60 1.29
CA ARG A 59 10.07 4.05 0.84
C ARG A 59 9.98 5.31 -0.02
N LYS A 60 9.09 5.34 -1.00
CA LYS A 60 8.87 6.52 -1.87
C LYS A 60 8.50 7.76 -1.06
N LEU A 61 7.59 7.61 -0.08
CA LEU A 61 7.18 8.71 0.79
C LEU A 61 8.32 9.22 1.66
N VAL A 62 9.10 8.32 2.27
CA VAL A 62 10.25 8.68 3.10
C VAL A 62 11.32 9.38 2.26
N ASP A 63 11.62 8.91 1.06
CA ASP A 63 12.58 9.55 0.17
C ASP A 63 12.13 10.96 -0.25
N ARG A 64 10.85 11.14 -0.56
CA ARG A 64 10.28 12.47 -0.86
C ARG A 64 10.34 13.41 0.34
N ALA A 65 9.98 12.92 1.53
CA ALA A 65 10.05 13.72 2.75
C ALA A 65 11.49 14.10 3.11
N LYS A 66 12.47 13.22 2.89
CA LYS A 66 13.89 13.57 3.02
C LYS A 66 14.26 14.71 2.09
N GLY A 67 13.92 14.63 0.79
CA GLY A 67 14.18 15.69 -0.18
C GLY A 67 13.63 17.05 0.29
N ILE A 68 12.37 17.10 0.73
CA ILE A 68 11.76 18.31 1.29
C ILE A 68 12.56 18.84 2.48
N LEU A 69 12.96 17.99 3.43
CA LEU A 69 13.75 18.41 4.58
C LEU A 69 15.16 18.88 4.19
N MET A 70 15.75 18.30 3.15
CA MET A 70 17.03 18.75 2.60
C MET A 70 16.90 20.15 2.00
N ASP A 71 15.87 20.37 1.17
CA ASP A 71 15.66 21.65 0.47
C ASP A 71 15.24 22.78 1.42
N THR A 72 14.36 22.49 2.37
CA THR A 72 13.80 23.51 3.28
C THR A 72 14.67 23.82 4.49
N GLN A 73 15.42 22.83 5.00
CA GLN A 73 16.20 22.96 6.24
C GLN A 73 17.71 22.81 6.01
N GLY A 74 18.16 22.64 4.75
CA GLY A 74 19.59 22.48 4.42
C GLY A 74 20.22 21.22 5.04
N LEU A 75 19.42 20.20 5.33
CA LEU A 75 19.90 18.97 5.96
C LEU A 75 20.62 18.07 4.96
N THR A 76 21.60 17.30 5.44
CA THR A 76 22.11 16.15 4.67
C THR A 76 21.07 15.02 4.67
N GLU A 77 21.15 14.12 3.69
CA GLU A 77 20.23 12.98 3.63
C GLU A 77 20.20 12.17 4.93
N ALA A 78 21.37 11.90 5.53
CA ALA A 78 21.47 11.19 6.80
C ALA A 78 20.84 11.97 7.97
N ALA A 79 20.95 13.30 7.97
CA ALA A 79 20.33 14.15 8.98
C ALA A 79 18.81 14.21 8.80
N ALA A 80 18.32 14.31 7.57
CA ALA A 80 16.90 14.28 7.25
C ALA A 80 16.26 12.95 7.67
N PHE A 81 16.89 11.81 7.33
CA PHE A 81 16.41 10.49 7.75
C PHE A 81 16.34 10.35 9.27
N ARG A 82 17.39 10.74 9.99
CA ARG A 82 17.41 10.75 11.47
C ARG A 82 16.32 11.64 12.06
N ARG A 83 16.00 12.76 11.42
CA ARG A 83 14.94 13.66 11.86
C ARG A 83 13.57 13.01 11.72
N ILE A 84 13.28 12.38 10.58
CA ILE A 84 12.04 11.61 10.37
C ILE A 84 11.92 10.49 11.42
N GLN A 85 13.00 9.74 11.65
CA GLN A 85 13.03 8.67 12.66
C GLN A 85 12.76 9.20 14.07
N LYS A 86 13.40 10.30 14.46
CA LYS A 86 13.17 10.94 15.77
C LYS A 86 11.73 11.43 15.92
N MET A 87 11.14 12.00 14.88
CA MET A 87 9.73 12.41 14.90
C MET A 87 8.78 11.22 15.03
N SER A 88 9.04 10.12 14.33
CA SER A 88 8.30 8.86 14.47
C SER A 88 8.35 8.34 15.91
N MET A 89 9.52 8.29 16.53
CA MET A 89 9.67 7.85 17.93
C MET A 89 8.93 8.77 18.92
N ASN A 90 9.07 10.09 18.76
CA ASN A 90 8.46 11.06 19.67
C ASN A 90 6.93 11.09 19.58
N THR A 91 6.38 10.82 18.40
CA THR A 91 4.93 10.86 18.15
C THR A 91 4.27 9.49 18.22
N ARG A 92 5.06 8.41 18.35
CA ARG A 92 4.61 7.00 18.28
C ARG A 92 3.83 6.69 17.00
N LYS A 93 4.18 7.34 15.90
CA LYS A 93 3.60 7.13 14.56
C LYS A 93 4.59 6.41 13.67
N SER A 94 4.08 5.72 12.65
CA SER A 94 4.92 5.06 11.65
C SER A 94 5.73 6.07 10.83
N MET A 95 6.84 5.61 10.26
CA MET A 95 7.65 6.42 9.32
C MET A 95 6.82 6.90 8.12
N LYS A 96 5.84 6.08 7.65
CA LYS A 96 4.92 6.41 6.55
C LYS A 96 4.08 7.65 6.91
N GLU A 97 3.46 7.65 8.08
CA GLU A 97 2.62 8.76 8.55
C GLU A 97 3.41 10.05 8.74
N ILE A 98 4.64 9.96 9.28
CA ILE A 98 5.48 11.15 9.46
C ILE A 98 5.94 11.71 8.13
N ALA A 99 6.34 10.86 7.18
CA ALA A 99 6.70 11.29 5.84
C ALA A 99 5.52 11.98 5.14
N GLN A 100 4.31 11.42 5.22
CA GLN A 100 3.10 12.02 4.69
C GLN A 100 2.80 13.38 5.34
N ALA A 101 2.92 13.50 6.67
CA ALA A 101 2.70 14.75 7.38
C ALA A 101 3.67 15.85 6.93
N ILE A 102 4.95 15.52 6.72
CA ILE A 102 5.94 16.46 6.19
C ILE A 102 5.57 16.93 4.80
N ILE A 103 5.22 15.99 3.91
CA ILE A 103 4.83 16.30 2.52
C ILE A 103 3.60 17.20 2.49
N LEU A 104 2.55 16.83 3.24
CA LEU A 104 1.31 17.60 3.33
C LEU A 104 1.53 19.01 3.86
N THR A 105 2.34 19.15 4.92
CA THR A 105 2.65 20.46 5.51
C THR A 105 3.40 21.33 4.51
N TYR A 106 4.36 20.75 3.78
CA TYR A 106 5.10 21.46 2.75
C TYR A 106 4.21 21.91 1.60
N GLU A 107 3.34 21.03 1.09
CA GLU A 107 2.36 21.36 0.04
C GLU A 107 1.44 22.51 0.47
N ALA A 108 0.89 22.46 1.69
CA ALA A 108 0.05 23.54 2.22
C ALA A 108 0.79 24.89 2.31
N THR A 109 2.04 24.91 2.79
CA THR A 109 2.84 26.15 2.85
C THR A 109 3.26 26.67 1.47
N SER A 110 3.31 25.80 0.46
CA SER A 110 3.66 26.16 -0.92
C SER A 110 2.53 26.90 -1.63
N GLU A 111 1.28 26.54 -1.31
CA GLU A 111 0.07 27.14 -1.88
C GLU A 111 -0.20 28.54 -1.30
N GLU A 112 0.06 28.75 0.00
CA GLU A 112 -0.11 30.06 0.64
C GLU A 112 0.87 31.13 0.11
N GLY A 113 2.06 30.73 -0.35
CA GLY A 113 3.07 31.63 -0.92
C GLY A 113 2.74 32.23 -2.30
N HIS A 114 1.74 31.69 -3.03
CA HIS A 114 1.35 32.16 -4.36
C HIS A 114 0.12 33.10 -4.39
N GLY A 115 -0.56 33.32 -3.25
CA GLY A 115 -1.78 34.14 -3.18
C GLY A 115 -1.60 35.60 -2.70
N GLY A 116 -0.39 35.99 -2.29
CA GLY A 116 -0.14 37.22 -1.52
C GLY A 116 0.39 38.44 -2.28
N SER A 117 0.03 38.64 -3.55
CA SER A 117 0.39 39.87 -4.30
C SER A 117 -0.81 40.60 -4.89
N PHE A 118 -1.84 40.86 -4.07
CA PHE A 118 -2.80 41.92 -4.38
C PHE A 118 -2.22 43.28 -3.95
N THR A 119 -1.37 43.83 -4.83
CA THR A 119 -1.07 45.26 -4.82
C THR A 119 -2.30 46.02 -5.33
N ARG A 120 -3.09 46.58 -4.43
CA ARG A 120 -3.81 47.85 -4.68
C ARG A 120 -3.16 48.86 -3.72
N ARG A 121 -2.08 49.57 -4.10
CA ARG A 121 -2.11 50.81 -4.91
C ARG A 121 -3.40 51.59 -4.63
N SER A 122 -3.41 52.39 -3.57
CA SER A 122 -3.18 53.84 -3.67
C SER A 122 -4.19 54.49 -4.61
N GLU A 123 -5.27 55.02 -4.04
CA GLU A 123 -5.93 56.29 -4.38
C GLU A 123 -7.00 56.59 -3.33
#